data_AF-A0A4P9Z025-F1
#
_entry.id   AF-A0A4P9Z025-F1
#
_cell.length_a   1.000
_cell.length_b   1.000
_cell.length_c   1.000
_cell.angle_alpha   90.00
_cell.angle_beta   90.00
_cell.angle_gamma   90.00
#
_symmetry.space_group_name_H-M   'P 1'
#
loop_
_entity.id
_entity.type
_entity.pdbx_description
1 polymer ?
#
loop_
_entity_poly.entity_id
_entity_poly.type
_entity_poly.pdbx_seq_one_letter_code
_entity_poly.pdbx_strand_id
1 'polypeptide(L)' 'METQNHDGDGDDDESAMMAMLGFSGFTTTKGTHVPGTDVSGADVRKPRTYRQYMNRRGGFNRPLDKVT' A
#
# COMPACT_ATOMS: atom_id res chain seq x y z
N MET A 1 5.55 -56.50 -32.87
CA MET A 1 6.25 -55.79 -31.78
C MET A 1 5.41 -54.57 -31.50
N GLU A 2 4.47 -54.68 -30.55
CA GLU A 2 3.59 -53.58 -30.16
C GLU A 2 4.41 -52.54 -29.42
N THR A 3 4.46 -51.32 -29.95
CA THR A 3 5.02 -50.17 -29.25
C THR A 3 3.96 -49.69 -28.26
N GLN A 4 4.18 -49.97 -26.97
CA GLN A 4 3.47 -49.33 -25.88
C GLN A 4 3.86 -47.85 -25.87
N ASN A 5 2.91 -46.98 -26.21
CA ASN A 5 3.00 -45.54 -25.93
C ASN A 5 2.79 -45.38 -24.41
N HIS A 6 3.83 -44.94 -23.72
CA HIS A 6 3.78 -44.52 -22.32
C HIS A 6 3.88 -42.99 -22.29
N ASP A 7 2.82 -42.33 -22.76
CA ASP A 7 2.73 -40.87 -22.82
C ASP A 7 1.44 -40.44 -22.12
N GLY A 8 1.45 -40.35 -20.78
CA GLY A 8 0.22 -39.95 -20.08
C GLY A 8 0.26 -39.64 -18.60
N ASP A 9 1.42 -39.67 -17.92
CA ASP A 9 1.48 -39.39 -16.46
C ASP A 9 2.54 -38.32 -16.08
N GLY A 10 3.51 -38.01 -16.97
CA GLY A 10 4.56 -37.01 -16.69
C GLY A 10 4.17 -35.56 -17.01
N ASP A 11 3.35 -35.35 -18.05
CA ASP A 11 2.90 -34.02 -18.49
C ASP A 11 1.88 -33.40 -17.52
N ASP A 12 1.06 -34.23 -16.87
CA ASP A 12 0.06 -33.78 -15.91
C ASP A 12 0.69 -33.35 -14.58
N ASP A 13 1.71 -34.06 -14.10
CA ASP A 13 2.47 -33.68 -12.90
C ASP A 13 3.34 -32.44 -13.14
N GLU A 14 4.00 -32.34 -14.30
CA GLU A 14 4.78 -31.16 -14.66
C GLU A 14 3.89 -29.93 -14.86
N SER A 15 2.74 -30.09 -15.52
CA SER A 15 1.76 -29.01 -15.70
C SER A 15 1.08 -28.62 -14.38
N ALA A 16 0.81 -29.57 -13.48
CA ALA A 16 0.34 -29.29 -12.13
C ALA A 16 1.40 -28.55 -11.30
N MET A 17 2.68 -28.94 -11.39
CA MET A 17 3.78 -28.22 -10.75
C MET A 17 3.96 -26.82 -11.34
N MET A 18 3.85 -26.65 -12.65
CA MET A 18 3.88 -25.34 -13.30
C MET A 18 2.70 -24.45 -12.87
N ALA A 19 1.51 -25.03 -12.71
CA ALA A 19 0.35 -24.30 -12.21
C ALA A 19 0.50 -23.90 -10.73
N MET A 20 1.03 -24.80 -9.89
CA MET A 20 1.31 -24.51 -8.48
C MET A 20 2.38 -23.42 -8.29
N LEU A 21 3.39 -23.39 -9.16
CA LEU A 21 4.42 -22.35 -9.16
C LEU A 21 3.94 -21.04 -9.82
N GLY A 22 2.72 -21.00 -10.36
CA GLY A 22 2.09 -19.80 -10.93
C GLY A 22 2.46 -19.49 -12.39
N PHE A 23 3.04 -20.45 -13.12
CA PHE A 23 3.41 -20.28 -14.53
C PHE A 23 2.26 -20.47 -15.51
N SER A 24 1.12 -21.02 -15.06
CA SER A 24 -0.04 -21.29 -15.92
C SER A 24 -0.92 -20.06 -16.21
N GLY A 25 -0.75 -18.95 -15.49
CA GLY A 25 -1.51 -17.72 -15.76
C GLY A 25 -1.10 -16.51 -14.90
N PHE A 26 -0.90 -15.35 -15.54
CA PHE A 26 -0.55 -14.11 -14.87
C PHE A 26 -1.81 -13.36 -14.40
N THR A 27 -2.06 -13.35 -13.09
CA THR A 27 -3.09 -12.49 -12.48
C THR A 27 -2.50 -11.16 -12.01
N THR A 28 -3.26 -10.07 -12.05
CA THR A 28 -2.83 -8.75 -11.55
C THR A 28 -3.57 -8.35 -10.28
N THR A 29 -2.87 -7.69 -9.35
CA THR A 29 -3.46 -7.09 -8.13
C THR A 29 -3.85 -5.63 -8.33
N LYS A 30 -3.80 -5.11 -9.57
CA LYS A 30 -4.13 -3.71 -9.88
C LYS A 30 -5.60 -3.43 -9.54
N GLY A 31 -5.83 -2.53 -8.59
CA GLY A 31 -7.17 -2.12 -8.17
C GLY A 31 -7.88 -3.09 -7.23
N THR A 32 -7.22 -4.18 -6.81
CA THR A 32 -7.75 -5.12 -5.82
C THR A 32 -7.15 -4.85 -4.45
N HIS A 33 -7.96 -4.98 -3.39
CA HIS A 33 -7.46 -4.89 -2.02
C HIS A 33 -6.71 -6.18 -1.64
N VAL A 34 -5.44 -6.05 -1.26
CA VAL A 34 -4.61 -7.15 -0.77
C VAL A 34 -4.46 -7.01 0.75
N PRO A 35 -4.98 -7.95 1.57
CA PRO A 35 -4.87 -7.90 3.03
C PRO A 35 -3.42 -7.74 3.49
N GLY A 36 -3.16 -6.84 4.44
CA GLY A 36 -1.82 -6.60 5.00
C GLY A 36 -0.96 -5.62 4.19
N THR A 37 -1.45 -5.11 3.06
CA THR A 37 -0.80 -4.03 2.27
C THR A 37 -1.42 -2.66 2.56
N ASP A 38 -2.28 -2.56 3.57
CA ASP A 38 -3.00 -1.37 4.02
C ASP A 38 -2.19 -0.51 5.01
N VAL A 39 -0.92 -0.86 5.25
CA VAL A 39 -0.03 -0.12 6.14
C VAL A 39 0.34 1.21 5.51
N SER A 40 -0.08 2.30 6.15
CA SER A 40 0.28 3.67 5.79
C SER A 40 0.53 4.51 7.04
N GLY A 41 1.32 5.58 6.92
CA GLY A 41 1.62 6.49 8.02
C GLY A 41 1.87 7.91 7.53
N ALA A 42 1.37 8.89 8.27
CA ALA A 42 1.59 10.31 8.01
C ALA A 42 2.24 10.98 9.23
N ASP A 43 3.40 11.61 9.04
CA ASP A 43 4.07 12.41 10.07
C ASP A 43 3.68 13.89 9.90
N VAL A 44 2.68 14.33 10.65
CA VAL A 44 2.16 15.71 10.60
C VAL A 44 2.69 16.51 11.77
N ARG A 45 3.77 17.28 11.53
CA ARG A 45 4.31 18.22 12.51
C ARG A 45 3.54 19.54 12.48
N LYS A 46 2.74 19.80 13.52
CA LYS A 46 2.10 21.12 13.70
C LYS A 46 3.08 22.07 14.41
N PRO A 47 3.51 23.17 13.78
CA PRO A 47 4.35 24.16 14.46
C PRO A 47 3.57 24.79 15.62
N ARG A 48 4.26 25.06 16.73
CA ARG A 48 3.67 25.76 17.88
C ARG A 48 3.33 27.18 17.46
N THR A 49 2.08 27.58 17.67
CA THR A 49 1.61 28.92 17.34
C THR A 49 1.68 29.78 18.58
N TYR A 50 2.53 30.81 18.56
CA TYR A 50 2.64 31.76 19.66
C TYR A 50 1.69 32.94 19.44
N ARG A 51 1.52 33.71 20.51
CA ARG A 51 0.50 34.74 20.65
C ARG A 51 1.22 35.98 21.17
N GLN A 52 1.24 37.06 20.39
CA GLN A 52 2.00 38.26 20.74
C GLN A 52 1.17 39.19 21.63
N TYR A 53 1.34 39.09 22.96
CA TYR A 53 0.56 39.90 23.91
C TYR A 53 1.01 41.36 24.01
N MET A 54 2.32 41.63 23.90
CA MET A 54 2.88 42.98 24.10
C MET A 54 2.98 43.77 22.78
N ASN A 55 2.81 45.09 22.86
CA ASN A 55 2.91 46.05 21.74
C ASN A 55 1.98 45.74 20.55
N ARG A 56 0.72 45.40 20.85
CA ARG A 56 -0.29 45.12 19.84
C ARG A 56 -0.95 46.39 19.32
N ARG A 57 -1.11 46.52 18.00
CA ARG A 57 -1.97 47.56 17.41
C ARG A 57 -3.44 47.16 17.64
N GLY A 58 -4.22 48.00 18.33
CA GLY A 58 -5.66 47.79 18.55
C GLY A 58 -6.10 47.48 19.98
N GLY A 59 -5.20 47.56 20.97
CA GLY A 59 -5.56 47.49 22.40
C GLY A 59 -5.78 46.08 22.98
N PHE A 60 -6.01 46.03 24.29
CA PHE A 60 -5.97 44.80 25.10
C PHE A 60 -7.15 43.83 24.85
N ASN A 61 -8.33 44.33 24.46
CA ASN A 61 -9.56 43.54 24.30
C ASN A 61 -9.83 43.01 22.88
N ARG A 62 -8.84 43.00 21.98
CA ARG A 62 -8.98 42.48 20.61
C ARG A 62 -8.41 41.05 20.50
N PRO A 63 -8.99 40.12 19.73
CA PRO A 63 -8.43 38.78 19.53
C PRO A 63 -6.96 38.83 19.11
N LEU A 64 -6.15 37.97 19.74
CA LEU A 64 -4.69 37.93 19.60
C LEU A 64 -4.27 37.42 18.23
N ASP A 65 -3.41 38.16 17.55
CA ASP A 65 -2.88 37.74 16.26
C ASP A 65 -2.02 36.49 16.44
N LYS A 66 -2.16 35.56 15.50
CA LYS A 66 -1.29 34.40 15.40
C LYS A 66 0.09 34.90 15.00
N VAL A 67 1.12 34.62 15.82
CA VAL A 67 2.51 34.83 15.41
C VAL A 67 2.75 33.78 14.31
N THR A 68 2.66 34.22 13.06
CA THR A 68 3.02 33.44 11.87
C THR A 68 4.51 33.22 11.83
#